data_AF-A0A383AQI8-F1
#
_entry.id   AF-A0A383AQI8-F1
#
_cell.length_a   1.000
_cell.length_b   1.000
_cell.length_c   1.000
_cell.angle_alpha   90.00
_cell.angle_beta   90.00
_cell.angle_gamma   90.00
#
_symmetry.space_group_name_H-M   'P 1'
#
loop_
_entity.id
_entity.type
_entity.pdbx_description
1 polymer ?
#
loop_
_entity_poly.entity_id
_entity_poly.type
_entity_poly.pdbx_seq_one_letter_code
_entity_poly.pdbx_strand_id
1 'polypeptide(L)'
;MKHLKNVHQGDRAGIVFGGPSLLEQEFNFQKLRDKQLVIFLEAQALTPWFLAGGVKPDYYLMQFPEKCQGNSLHNFIFRGFLAGIESRWLLKRTHLPILQDMKTNFDRYFEAWRPHRGPHKRFRWKPGAFLKDSPYDLVHRLGKEVKIIANK
;
A
#
# COMPACT_ATOMS: atom_id res chain seq x y z
N MET A 1 2.93 -17.57 13.68
CA MET A 1 4.32 -17.15 13.37
C MET A 1 5.41 -18.14 13.78
N LYS A 2 5.11 -19.36 14.26
CA LYS A 2 6.15 -20.35 14.66
C LYS A 2 6.83 -21.11 13.49
N HIS A 3 6.44 -20.88 12.23
CA HIS A 3 6.85 -21.70 11.07
C HIS A 3 7.72 -20.99 10.01
N LEU A 4 8.34 -19.84 10.30
CA LEU A 4 9.24 -19.15 9.33
C LEU A 4 10.72 -19.28 9.69
N LYS A 5 11.06 -19.70 10.91
CA LYS A 5 12.45 -19.81 11.35
C LYS A 5 13.16 -20.86 10.51
N ASN A 6 14.31 -20.48 9.94
CA ASN A 6 15.20 -21.33 9.14
C ASN A 6 14.60 -21.93 7.85
N VAL A 7 13.38 -21.56 7.44
CA VAL A 7 12.77 -22.09 6.21
C VAL A 7 13.58 -21.75 4.96
N HIS A 8 14.20 -20.57 4.95
CA HIS A 8 15.00 -20.05 3.84
C HIS A 8 16.47 -19.90 4.21
N GLN A 9 16.98 -20.78 5.08
CA GLN A 9 18.37 -20.73 5.51
C GLN A 9 19.29 -21.06 4.32
N GLY A 10 20.15 -20.10 3.94
CA GLY A 10 21.06 -20.23 2.78
C GLY A 10 20.48 -19.71 1.47
N ASP A 11 19.18 -19.40 1.42
CA ASP A 11 18.54 -18.82 0.24
C ASP A 11 18.91 -17.34 0.06
N ARG A 12 18.76 -16.86 -1.17
CA ARG A 12 18.92 -15.45 -1.50
C ARG A 12 17.57 -14.74 -1.46
N ALA A 13 17.51 -13.61 -0.75
CA ALA A 13 16.30 -12.79 -0.66
C ALA A 13 16.34 -11.60 -1.64
N GLY A 14 15.21 -11.32 -2.27
CA GLY A 14 14.94 -10.08 -2.99
C GLY A 14 13.82 -9.32 -2.29
N ILE A 15 14.08 -8.09 -1.84
CA ILE A 15 13.08 -7.26 -1.17
C ILE A 15 12.69 -6.11 -2.11
N VAL A 16 11.39 -6.02 -2.40
CA VAL A 16 10.82 -5.01 -3.29
C VAL A 16 10.12 -3.95 -2.43
N PHE A 17 10.59 -2.71 -2.52
CA PHE A 17 10.04 -1.54 -1.85
C PHE A 17 9.27 -0.65 -2.83
N GLY A 18 8.25 0.08 -2.35
CA GLY A 18 7.38 0.94 -3.15
C GLY A 18 8.00 2.27 -3.60
N GLY A 19 9.29 2.28 -3.96
CA GLY A 19 9.97 3.45 -4.49
C GLY A 19 9.70 3.65 -5.99
N PRO A 20 9.78 4.89 -6.51
CA PRO A 20 9.55 5.18 -7.93
C PRO A 20 10.67 4.67 -8.84
N SER A 21 11.86 4.41 -8.30
CA SER A 21 13.04 4.02 -9.10
C SER A 21 12.83 2.76 -9.94
N LEU A 22 12.06 1.79 -9.44
CA LEU A 22 11.74 0.58 -10.20
C LEU A 22 10.84 0.89 -11.39
N LEU A 23 9.88 1.79 -11.22
CA LEU A 23 8.99 2.24 -12.29
C LEU A 23 9.75 3.06 -13.34
N GLU A 24 10.59 4.00 -12.90
CA GLU A 24 11.41 4.86 -13.77
C GLU A 24 12.39 4.06 -14.64
N GLN A 25 12.86 2.92 -14.13
CA GLN A 25 13.76 2.01 -14.84
C GLN A 25 13.01 0.90 -15.60
N GLU A 26 11.68 0.95 -15.64
CA GLU A 26 10.82 -0.09 -16.24
C GLU A 26 11.24 -1.50 -15.81
N PHE A 27 11.51 -1.67 -14.50
CA PHE A 27 12.15 -2.86 -13.98
C PHE A 27 11.32 -4.12 -14.28
N ASN A 28 11.92 -5.06 -15.01
CA ASN A 28 11.32 -6.36 -15.23
C ASN A 28 11.45 -7.24 -13.97
N PHE A 29 10.35 -7.39 -13.25
CA PHE A 29 10.28 -8.22 -12.04
C PHE A 29 10.63 -9.69 -12.27
N GLN A 30 10.50 -10.21 -13.49
CA GLN A 30 10.84 -11.60 -13.83
C GLN A 30 12.32 -11.90 -13.53
N LYS A 31 13.20 -10.89 -13.62
CA LYS A 31 14.62 -11.00 -13.26
C LYS A 31 14.85 -11.50 -11.83
N LEU A 32 13.92 -11.26 -10.90
CA LEU A 32 14.01 -11.76 -9.53
C LEU A 32 13.79 -13.28 -9.47
N ARG A 33 12.85 -13.79 -10.27
CA ARG A 33 12.56 -15.22 -10.39
C ARG A 33 13.65 -15.96 -11.14
N ASP A 34 14.19 -15.37 -12.20
CA ASP A 34 15.32 -15.94 -12.96
C ASP A 34 16.58 -16.09 -12.09
N LYS A 35 16.73 -15.23 -11.07
CA LYS A 35 17.79 -15.29 -10.06
C LYS A 35 17.49 -16.23 -8.88
N GLN A 36 16.38 -16.96 -8.94
CA GLN A 36 15.94 -17.90 -7.90
C GLN A 36 15.86 -17.24 -6.50
N LEU A 37 15.40 -15.98 -6.45
CA LEU A 37 15.26 -15.26 -5.19
C LEU A 37 13.96 -15.62 -4.48
N VAL A 38 14.01 -15.66 -3.15
CA VAL A 38 12.84 -15.57 -2.27
C VAL A 38 12.39 -14.11 -2.25
N ILE A 39 11.23 -13.82 -2.81
CA ILE A 39 10.73 -12.46 -3.04
C ILE A 39 9.84 -12.02 -1.88
N PHE A 40 10.25 -10.92 -1.25
CA PHE A 40 9.49 -10.21 -0.25
C PHE A 40 8.98 -8.90 -0.84
N LEU A 41 7.66 -8.70 -0.82
CA LEU A 41 7.02 -7.48 -1.31
C LEU A 41 6.55 -6.65 -0.12
N GLU A 42 7.00 -5.40 -0.02
CA GLU A 42 6.51 -4.45 0.98
C GLU A 42 5.07 -3.99 0.66
N ALA A 43 4.29 -3.64 1.69
CA ALA A 43 2.88 -3.29 1.56
C ALA A 43 2.59 -2.26 0.45
N GLN A 44 3.34 -1.15 0.42
CA GLN A 44 3.15 -0.06 -0.56
C GLN A 44 3.76 -0.37 -1.93
N ALA A 45 4.59 -1.42 -2.05
CA ALA A 45 5.08 -1.90 -3.35
C ALA A 45 4.01 -2.67 -4.15
N LEU A 46 2.95 -3.14 -3.49
CA LEU A 46 1.81 -3.76 -4.16
C LEU A 46 1.01 -2.69 -4.92
N THR A 47 1.25 -2.61 -6.22
CA THR A 47 0.60 -1.66 -7.13
C THR A 47 0.01 -2.38 -8.34
N PRO A 48 -0.90 -1.75 -9.10
CA PRO A 48 -1.36 -2.30 -10.38
C PRO A 48 -0.20 -2.58 -11.35
N TRP A 49 0.85 -1.75 -11.32
CA TRP A 49 2.05 -1.93 -12.12
C TRP A 49 2.84 -3.18 -11.73
N PHE A 50 3.07 -3.41 -10.43
CA PHE A 50 3.69 -4.65 -9.96
C PHE A 50 2.89 -5.89 -10.38
N LEU A 51 1.56 -5.86 -10.22
CA LEU A 51 0.68 -6.96 -10.62
C LEU A 51 0.70 -7.21 -12.14
N ALA A 52 0.79 -6.16 -12.95
CA ALA A 52 0.94 -6.27 -14.39
C ALA A 52 2.27 -6.92 -14.81
N GLY A 53 3.30 -6.82 -13.97
CA GLY A 53 4.58 -7.51 -14.16
C GLY A 53 4.52 -9.04 -14.01
N GLY A 54 3.38 -9.60 -13.58
CA GLY A 54 3.11 -11.05 -13.58
C GLY A 54 3.87 -11.87 -12.55
N VAL A 55 4.84 -11.27 -11.84
CA VAL A 55 5.60 -11.95 -10.78
C VAL A 55 4.82 -11.93 -9.47
N LYS A 56 4.61 -13.10 -8.90
CA LYS A 56 4.06 -13.25 -7.55
C LYS A 56 5.20 -13.23 -6.53
N PRO A 57 5.11 -12.50 -5.42
CA PRO A 57 6.07 -12.59 -4.33
C PRO A 57 5.83 -13.87 -3.51
N ASP A 58 6.84 -14.33 -2.77
CA ASP A 58 6.66 -15.45 -1.82
C ASP A 58 6.04 -14.95 -0.51
N TYR A 59 6.40 -13.73 -0.11
CA TYR A 59 5.93 -13.08 1.09
C TYR A 59 5.43 -11.68 0.82
N TYR A 60 4.29 -11.33 1.42
CA TYR A 60 3.77 -9.97 1.43
C TYR A 60 3.87 -9.38 2.85
N LEU A 61 4.61 -8.29 2.98
CA LEU A 61 4.99 -7.68 4.25
C LEU A 61 4.02 -6.55 4.62
N MET A 62 3.02 -6.89 5.42
CA MET A 62 2.02 -5.97 5.98
C MET A 62 2.30 -5.67 7.45
N GLN A 63 3.51 -5.20 7.76
CA GLN A 63 3.93 -4.93 9.15
C GLN A 63 3.03 -3.92 9.89
N PHE A 64 2.35 -3.03 9.16
CA PHE A 64 1.41 -2.06 9.68
C PHE A 64 0.09 -2.15 8.91
N PRO A 65 -0.78 -3.12 9.23
CA PRO A 65 -2.05 -3.32 8.52
C PRO A 65 -2.92 -2.08 8.49
N GLU A 66 -2.90 -1.25 9.54
CA GLU A 66 -3.63 0.01 9.62
C GLU A 66 -3.18 1.04 8.56
N LYS A 67 -1.98 0.89 8.00
CA LYS A 67 -1.47 1.74 6.90
C LYS A 67 -1.82 1.20 5.51
N CYS A 68 -2.50 0.05 5.43
CA CYS A 68 -2.83 -0.64 4.18
C CYS A 68 -4.20 -0.23 3.58
N GLN A 69 -4.92 0.67 4.26
CA GLN A 69 -6.26 1.16 3.84
C GLN A 69 -6.21 2.12 2.64
N GLY A 70 -5.04 2.72 2.39
CA GLY A 70 -4.79 3.58 1.25
C GLY A 70 -3.37 3.44 0.75
N ASN A 71 -3.11 4.03 -0.41
CA ASN A 71 -1.77 4.17 -0.98
C ASN A 71 -1.21 5.57 -0.66
N SER A 72 0.00 5.85 -1.14
CA SER A 72 0.66 7.15 -0.95
C SER A 72 -0.19 8.34 -1.41
N LEU A 73 -0.89 8.24 -2.55
CA LEU A 73 -1.75 9.31 -3.05
C LEU A 73 -2.94 9.59 -2.11
N HIS A 74 -3.61 8.54 -1.61
CA HIS A 74 -4.68 8.69 -0.63
C HIS A 74 -4.19 9.38 0.64
N ASN A 75 -2.98 9.03 1.10
CA ASN A 75 -2.38 9.64 2.27
C ASN A 75 -2.07 11.13 2.06
N PHE A 76 -1.62 11.54 0.87
CA PHE A 76 -1.44 12.96 0.54
C PHE A 76 -2.76 13.73 0.54
N ILE A 77 -3.80 13.18 -0.10
CA ILE A 77 -5.14 13.79 -0.13
C ILE A 77 -5.70 13.93 1.30
N PHE A 78 -5.62 12.87 2.09
CA PHE A 78 -6.08 12.87 3.47
C PHE A 78 -5.36 13.93 4.31
N ARG A 79 -4.04 14.07 4.18
CA ARG A 79 -3.29 15.14 4.86
C ARG A 79 -3.74 16.53 4.42
N GLY A 80 -4.10 16.71 3.15
CA GLY A 80 -4.74 17.93 2.64
C GLY A 80 -6.04 18.25 3.39
N PHE A 81 -6.91 17.26 3.60
CA PHE A 81 -8.14 17.43 4.39
C PHE A 81 -7.86 17.81 5.85
N LEU A 82 -6.82 17.24 6.48
CA LEU A 82 -6.43 17.58 7.84
C LEU A 82 -5.90 19.02 7.95
N ALA A 83 -5.20 19.49 6.92
CA ALA A 83 -4.65 20.84 6.85
C ALA A 83 -5.65 21.91 6.36
N GLY A 84 -6.83 21.51 5.87
CA GLY A 84 -7.80 22.43 5.25
C GLY A 84 -7.32 23.01 3.91
N ILE A 85 -6.41 22.31 3.22
CA ILE A 85 -5.82 22.73 1.95
C ILE A 85 -6.65 22.20 0.78
N GLU A 86 -7.01 23.08 -0.15
CA GLU A 86 -7.66 22.69 -1.41
C GLU A 86 -6.65 21.99 -2.33
N SER A 87 -6.67 20.65 -2.26
CA SER A 87 -5.69 19.80 -2.94
C SER A 87 -5.93 19.67 -4.45
N ARG A 88 -7.07 20.14 -4.97
CA ARG A 88 -7.41 20.08 -6.40
C ARG A 88 -6.31 20.67 -7.30
N TRP A 89 -5.68 21.77 -6.88
CA TRP A 89 -4.67 22.46 -7.68
C TRP A 89 -3.29 21.80 -7.62
N LEU A 90 -3.07 20.89 -6.67
CA LEU A 90 -1.80 20.20 -6.44
C LEU A 90 -1.76 18.81 -7.09
N LEU A 91 -2.90 18.33 -7.61
CA LEU A 91 -3.04 17.01 -8.20
C LEU A 91 -3.11 17.07 -9.72
N LYS A 92 -2.56 16.05 -10.37
CA LYS A 92 -2.78 15.81 -11.80
C LYS A 92 -4.28 15.60 -12.05
N ARG A 93 -4.77 16.05 -13.21
CA ARG A 93 -6.18 15.90 -13.62
C ARG A 93 -6.68 14.46 -13.51
N THR A 94 -5.83 13.49 -13.82
CA THR A 94 -6.11 12.05 -13.72
C THR A 94 -6.37 11.56 -12.30
N HIS A 95 -5.92 12.29 -11.27
CA HIS A 95 -6.12 11.95 -9.85
C HIS A 95 -7.29 12.70 -9.22
N LEU A 96 -7.90 13.66 -9.92
CA LEU A 96 -9.05 14.42 -9.40
C LEU A 96 -10.28 13.55 -9.08
N PRO A 97 -10.60 12.48 -9.83
CA PRO A 97 -11.68 11.57 -9.44
C PRO A 97 -11.48 10.95 -8.06
N ILE A 98 -10.24 10.62 -7.68
CA ILE A 98 -9.90 10.06 -6.36
C ILE A 98 -10.13 11.09 -5.27
N LEU A 99 -9.68 12.34 -5.48
CA LEU A 99 -9.95 13.45 -4.56
C LEU A 99 -11.46 13.65 -4.36
N GLN A 100 -12.21 13.68 -5.46
CA GLN A 100 -13.66 13.89 -5.42
C GLN A 100 -14.37 12.76 -4.69
N ASP A 101 -13.99 11.49 -4.94
CA ASP A 101 -14.54 10.35 -4.21
C ASP A 101 -14.27 10.45 -2.71
N MET A 102 -13.02 10.69 -2.32
CA MET A 102 -12.64 10.80 -0.91
C MET A 102 -13.33 11.98 -0.20
N LYS A 103 -13.58 13.08 -0.90
CA LYS A 103 -14.29 14.26 -0.36
C LYS A 103 -15.79 14.00 -0.23
N THR A 104 -16.40 13.38 -1.25
CA THR A 104 -17.84 13.10 -1.28
C THR A 104 -18.21 12.01 -0.27
N ASN A 105 -17.35 11.01 -0.12
CA ASN A 105 -17.54 9.86 0.77
C ASN A 105 -16.67 9.96 2.04
N PHE A 106 -16.38 11.18 2.52
CA PHE A 106 -15.46 11.39 3.63
C PHE A 106 -15.83 10.57 4.87
N ASP A 107 -17.10 10.63 5.29
CA ASP A 107 -17.58 9.90 6.47
C ASP A 107 -17.63 8.38 6.26
N ARG A 108 -17.57 7.89 5.02
CA ARG A 108 -17.43 6.45 4.75
C ARG A 108 -16.02 5.96 5.07
N TYR A 109 -15.01 6.79 4.79
CA TYR A 109 -13.61 6.41 4.91
C TYR A 109 -12.98 6.82 6.24
N PHE A 110 -13.46 7.90 6.85
CA PHE A 110 -12.83 8.53 8.01
C PHE A 110 -13.79 8.71 9.18
N GLU A 111 -13.24 8.72 10.39
CA GLU A 111 -13.96 9.01 11.62
C GLU A 111 -13.18 9.98 12.50
N ALA A 112 -13.89 10.71 13.35
CA ALA A 112 -13.28 11.56 14.37
C ALA A 112 -12.42 10.71 15.32
N TRP A 113 -11.26 11.23 15.70
CA TRP A 113 -10.32 10.48 16.54
C TRP A 113 -9.85 11.24 17.77
N ARG A 114 -8.93 12.18 17.61
CA ARG A 114 -8.33 12.94 18.72
C ARG A 114 -8.12 14.40 18.31
N PRO A 115 -9.20 15.15 18.02
CA PRO A 115 -9.10 16.56 17.62
C PRO A 115 -8.36 17.42 18.65
N HIS A 116 -8.50 17.11 19.94
CA HIS A 116 -7.81 17.79 21.04
C HIS A 116 -6.28 17.65 21.00
N ARG A 117 -5.73 16.67 20.27
CA ARG A 117 -4.27 16.49 20.10
C ARG A 117 -3.70 17.22 18.88
N GLY A 118 -4.53 17.96 18.17
CA GLY A 118 -4.15 18.80 17.04
C GLY A 118 -4.75 18.37 15.69
N PRO A 119 -4.63 19.22 14.66
CA PRO A 119 -5.31 19.03 13.37
C PRO A 119 -5.00 17.70 12.69
N HIS A 120 -3.74 17.25 12.78
CA HIS A 120 -3.26 16.00 12.18
C HIS A 120 -3.80 14.72 12.86
N LYS A 121 -4.50 14.86 14.00
CA LYS A 121 -5.16 13.77 14.73
C LYS A 121 -6.68 13.89 14.74
N ARG A 122 -7.23 14.89 14.03
CA ARG A 122 -8.67 15.18 13.99
C ARG A 122 -9.47 13.99 13.48
N PHE A 123 -8.97 13.34 12.43
CA PHE A 123 -9.59 12.18 11.82
C PHE A 123 -8.61 11.02 11.74
N ARG A 124 -9.15 9.80 11.59
CA ARG A 124 -8.41 8.61 11.21
C ARG A 124 -9.22 7.80 10.21
N TRP A 125 -8.58 6.86 9.54
CA TRP A 125 -9.27 5.84 8.74
C TRP A 125 -10.22 5.02 9.61
N LYS A 126 -11.45 4.81 9.13
CA LYS A 126 -12.40 3.88 9.74
C LYS A 126 -11.88 2.45 9.59
N PRO A 127 -11.90 1.62 10.65
CA PRO A 127 -11.55 0.21 10.52
C PRO A 127 -12.39 -0.49 9.44
N GLY A 128 -11.75 -1.31 8.61
CA GLY A 128 -12.41 -2.03 7.52
C GLY A 128 -12.72 -1.19 6.27
N ALA A 129 -12.59 0.14 6.33
CA ALA A 129 -12.65 0.97 5.13
C ALA A 129 -11.30 0.92 4.38
N PHE A 130 -11.34 0.76 3.06
CA PHE A 130 -10.17 0.88 2.21
C PHE A 130 -10.58 1.40 0.84
N LEU A 131 -9.64 2.04 0.15
CA LEU A 131 -9.86 2.59 -1.18
C LEU A 131 -9.40 1.62 -2.26
N LYS A 132 -9.95 1.81 -3.47
CA LYS A 132 -9.49 1.15 -4.68
C LYS A 132 -7.98 1.37 -4.87
N ASP A 133 -7.27 0.36 -5.37
CA ASP A 133 -5.82 0.39 -5.57
C ASP A 133 -5.01 0.62 -4.28
N SER A 134 -5.61 0.40 -3.11
CA SER A 134 -4.90 0.29 -1.84
C SER A 134 -4.27 -1.11 -1.68
N PRO A 135 -3.27 -1.26 -0.81
CA PRO A 135 -2.78 -2.58 -0.40
C PRO A 135 -3.89 -3.59 -0.06
N TYR A 136 -4.91 -3.18 0.70
CA TYR A 136 -6.04 -4.06 1.04
C TYR A 136 -6.93 -4.40 -0.16
N ASP A 137 -7.12 -3.49 -1.10
CA ASP A 137 -7.87 -3.78 -2.33
C ASP A 137 -7.11 -4.78 -3.22
N LEU A 138 -5.79 -4.59 -3.34
CA LEU A 138 -4.95 -5.33 -4.27
C LEU A 138 -4.52 -6.71 -3.74
N VAL A 139 -4.46 -6.92 -2.42
CA VAL A 139 -3.93 -8.16 -1.82
C VAL A 139 -4.67 -9.40 -2.30
N HIS A 140 -5.97 -9.29 -2.60
CA HIS A 140 -6.78 -10.40 -3.12
C HIS A 140 -6.30 -10.92 -4.48
N ARG A 141 -5.57 -10.10 -5.25
CA ARG A 141 -5.03 -10.46 -6.57
C ARG A 141 -3.72 -11.25 -6.50
N LEU A 142 -3.08 -11.34 -5.33
CA LEU A 142 -1.82 -12.07 -5.17
C LEU A 142 -1.98 -13.60 -5.19
N GLY A 143 -3.18 -14.11 -4.90
CA GLY A 143 -3.43 -15.54 -4.76
C GLY A 143 -3.20 -16.04 -3.32
N LYS A 144 -3.58 -17.30 -3.07
CA LYS A 144 -3.54 -17.92 -1.74
C LYS A 144 -2.14 -18.46 -1.36
N GLU A 145 -1.28 -18.62 -2.34
CA GLU A 145 0.09 -19.10 -2.23
C GLU A 145 1.03 -18.08 -1.59
N VAL A 146 0.70 -16.79 -1.68
CA VAL A 146 1.50 -15.71 -1.10
C VAL A 146 1.30 -15.66 0.41
N LYS A 147 2.38 -15.76 1.17
CA LYS A 147 2.33 -15.75 2.63
C LYS A 147 2.32 -14.32 3.14
N ILE A 148 1.25 -13.92 3.82
CA ILE A 148 1.16 -12.60 4.44
C ILE A 148 1.86 -12.61 5.79
N ILE A 149 2.80 -11.68 5.99
CA ILE A 149 3.43 -11.41 7.27
C ILE A 149 2.89 -10.06 7.76
N ALA A 150 2.09 -10.11 8.82
CA ALA A 150 1.52 -8.93 9.46
C ALA A 150 1.80 -8.93 10.96
N ASN A 151 1.96 -7.74 11.54
CA ASN A 151 1.96 -7.60 13.00
C ASN A 151 0.54 -7.81 13.54
N LYS A 152 0.47 -8.42 14.72
CA LYS A 152 -0.77 -8.58 15.49
C LYS A 152 -0.96 -7.41 16.44
#